data_AF-A0A090WYD5-F1
#
_entry.id   AF-A0A090WYD5-F1
#
_cell.length_a   1.000
_cell.length_b   1.000
_cell.length_c   1.000
_cell.angle_alpha   90.00
_cell.angle_beta   90.00
_cell.angle_gamma   90.00
#
_symmetry.space_group_name_H-M   'P 1'
#
loop_
_entity.id
_entity.type
_entity.pdbx_description
1 polymer ?
#
loop_
_entity_poly.entity_id
_entity_poly.type
_entity_poly.pdbx_seq_one_letter_code
_entity_poly.pdbx_strand_id
1 'polypeptide(L)'
;MSLTLAFGQETKKINWPFYAYNFGGLEDMSPKNQIDMLRKHGYDGMTVMANFKNALTDLKPFFKYADEHEDFEIYSVFFRYNFNDSEAVKSGWKTIIDKLQGRNTDLWIIFGRPVEGFTPELIERVLRDVVAYAETKNVKVSLYPHHYDVIQTAEEAYKLVTKINAPNLDLAVHSCHEIRSGNGDRIEEVLENVKDKLAM
;
A
#
# COMPACT_ATOMS: atom_id res chain seq x y z
N MET A 1 -35.80 -41.27 17.80
CA MET A 1 -34.95 -40.51 18.74
C MET A 1 -34.02 -39.66 17.89
N SER A 2 -34.06 -38.34 18.09
CA SER A 2 -33.66 -37.32 17.11
C SER A 2 -32.17 -37.35 16.77
N LEU A 3 -31.85 -37.27 15.48
CA LEU A 3 -30.54 -36.93 14.95
C LEU A 3 -30.42 -35.41 14.97
N THR A 4 -29.51 -34.86 15.77
CA THR A 4 -29.17 -33.43 15.72
C THR A 4 -27.80 -33.32 15.07
N LEU A 5 -27.76 -33.01 13.77
CA LEU A 5 -26.58 -32.42 13.15
C LEU A 5 -26.65 -30.91 13.39
N ALA A 6 -25.79 -30.39 14.26
CA ALA A 6 -25.53 -28.97 14.36
C ALA A 6 -24.33 -28.63 13.45
N PHE A 7 -24.61 -28.16 12.23
CA PHE A 7 -23.61 -27.43 11.45
C PHE A 7 -23.62 -25.98 11.92
N GLY A 8 -22.80 -25.67 12.93
CA GLY A 8 -22.39 -24.30 13.18
C GLY A 8 -21.31 -23.94 12.16
N GLN A 9 -21.68 -23.25 11.08
CA GLN A 9 -20.68 -22.46 10.37
C GLN A 9 -20.28 -21.33 11.32
N GLU A 10 -19.09 -21.42 11.90
CA GLU A 10 -18.43 -20.24 12.44
C GLU A 10 -18.33 -19.23 11.31
N THR A 11 -19.15 -18.18 11.36
CA THR A 11 -18.93 -17.00 10.54
C THR A 11 -17.58 -16.44 10.99
N LYS A 12 -16.51 -16.76 10.26
CA LYS A 12 -15.20 -16.15 10.45
C LYS A 12 -15.44 -14.65 10.35
N LYS A 13 -15.39 -13.96 11.49
CA LYS A 13 -15.57 -12.51 11.54
C LYS A 13 -14.42 -11.93 10.72
N ILE A 14 -14.71 -11.48 9.50
CA ILE A 14 -13.72 -10.84 8.65
C ILE A 14 -13.44 -9.50 9.33
N ASN A 15 -12.24 -9.38 9.92
CA ASN A 15 -11.78 -8.11 10.46
C ASN A 15 -11.14 -7.35 9.30
N TRP A 16 -11.80 -6.30 8.82
CA TRP A 16 -11.23 -5.38 7.85
C TRP A 16 -10.53 -4.28 8.65
N PRO A 17 -9.19 -4.30 8.76
CA PRO A 17 -8.50 -3.34 9.59
C PRO A 17 -8.78 -1.92 9.09
N PHE A 18 -9.17 -1.04 10.00
CA PHE A 18 -9.41 0.36 9.69
C PHE A 18 -8.22 1.19 10.18
N TYR A 19 -7.40 1.66 9.24
CA TYR A 19 -6.16 2.37 9.51
C TYR A 19 -6.09 3.69 8.73
N ALA A 20 -5.20 4.59 9.18
CA ALA A 20 -5.06 5.92 8.61
C ALA A 20 -3.68 6.15 7.98
N TYR A 21 -3.61 7.03 6.99
CA TYR A 21 -2.33 7.58 6.55
C TYR A 21 -1.70 8.45 7.65
N ASN A 22 -0.38 8.47 7.73
CA ASN A 22 0.37 9.26 8.71
C ASN A 22 0.53 10.75 8.32
N PHE A 23 -0.32 11.26 7.43
CA PHE A 23 -0.33 12.64 6.95
C PHE A 23 -1.74 13.25 7.00
N GLY A 24 -1.87 14.55 6.76
CA GLY A 24 -3.14 15.27 6.90
C GLY A 24 -3.33 15.89 8.29
N GLY A 25 -2.23 16.25 8.94
CA GLY A 25 -2.13 16.82 10.29
C GLY A 25 -1.33 15.95 11.26
N LEU A 26 -1.12 14.66 10.94
CA LEU A 26 -0.34 13.74 11.77
C LEU A 26 1.17 13.91 11.57
N GLU A 27 1.62 14.35 10.39
CA GLU A 27 3.02 14.46 10.00
C GLU A 27 3.84 15.45 10.86
N ASP A 28 3.15 16.38 11.54
CA ASP A 28 3.75 17.34 12.47
C ASP A 28 3.97 16.77 13.89
N MET A 29 3.47 15.56 14.16
CA MET A 29 3.59 14.88 15.43
C MET A 29 4.75 13.87 15.42
N SER A 30 5.28 13.56 16.60
CA SER A 30 6.22 12.44 16.74
C SER A 30 5.52 11.11 16.39
N PRO A 31 6.26 10.08 15.93
CA PRO A 31 5.69 8.76 15.63
C PRO A 31 4.85 8.19 16.78
N LYS A 32 5.33 8.33 18.02
CA LYS A 32 4.59 7.93 19.23
C LYS A 32 3.23 8.64 19.33
N ASN A 33 3.21 9.96 19.16
CA ASN A 33 1.97 10.74 19.28
C ASN A 33 0.97 10.44 18.15
N GLN A 34 1.47 10.12 16.94
CA GLN A 34 0.61 9.66 15.85
C GLN A 34 -0.08 8.34 16.19
N ILE A 35 0.70 7.35 16.67
CA ILE A 35 0.20 6.03 17.07
C ILE A 35 -0.79 6.15 18.25
N ASP A 36 -0.42 6.89 19.31
CA ASP A 36 -1.29 7.11 20.47
C ASP A 36 -2.62 7.76 20.07
N MET A 37 -2.59 8.74 19.15
CA MET A 37 -3.79 9.40 18.66
C MET A 37 -4.70 8.40 17.93
N LEU A 38 -4.16 7.63 16.98
CA LEU A 38 -4.94 6.68 16.21
C LEU A 38 -5.52 5.56 17.08
N ARG A 39 -4.71 4.98 17.98
CA ARG A 39 -5.17 3.96 18.95
C ARG A 39 -6.29 4.49 19.83
N LYS A 40 -6.14 5.70 20.39
CA LYS A 40 -7.18 6.35 21.21
C LYS A 40 -8.52 6.50 20.47
N HIS A 41 -8.49 6.62 19.15
CA HIS A 41 -9.66 6.77 18.30
C HIS A 41 -10.15 5.47 17.65
N GLY A 42 -9.57 4.32 18.02
CA GLY A 42 -10.04 2.99 17.61
C GLY A 42 -9.57 2.56 16.21
N TYR A 43 -8.51 3.16 15.69
CA TYR A 43 -7.86 2.67 14.46
C TYR A 43 -6.98 1.45 14.78
N ASP A 44 -7.02 0.45 13.91
CA ASP A 44 -6.22 -0.78 14.01
C ASP A 44 -4.76 -0.58 13.59
N GLY A 45 -4.42 0.56 12.98
CA GLY A 45 -3.08 0.77 12.43
C GLY A 45 -2.88 2.06 11.66
N MET A 46 -1.78 2.10 10.88
CA MET A 46 -1.50 3.18 9.94
C MET A 46 -0.73 2.76 8.68
N THR A 47 -0.77 3.64 7.68
CA THR A 47 0.16 3.68 6.54
C THR A 47 1.18 4.80 6.74
N VAL A 48 2.46 4.48 6.65
CA VAL A 48 3.56 5.47 6.82
C VAL A 48 4.13 5.91 5.48
N MET A 49 4.18 7.21 5.21
CA MET A 49 4.85 7.77 4.04
C MET A 49 6.37 7.62 4.17
N ALA A 50 6.97 6.88 3.25
CA ALA A 50 8.38 6.52 3.23
C ALA A 50 9.28 7.60 2.65
N ASN A 51 8.76 8.43 1.75
CA ASN A 51 9.49 9.57 1.21
C ASN A 51 8.62 10.85 1.25
N PHE A 52 9.11 11.84 1.99
CA PHE A 52 8.47 13.15 2.14
C PHE A 52 9.50 14.24 1.86
N LYS A 53 9.12 15.29 1.11
CA LYS A 53 9.99 16.42 0.75
C LYS A 53 11.38 15.97 0.23
N ASN A 54 11.41 14.93 -0.60
CA ASN A 54 12.63 14.35 -1.22
C ASN A 54 13.64 13.73 -0.23
N ALA A 55 13.19 13.28 0.93
CA ALA A 55 14.00 12.52 1.89
C ALA A 55 13.27 11.25 2.33
N LEU A 56 14.02 10.21 2.68
CA LEU A 56 13.47 8.99 3.26
C LEU A 56 13.12 9.21 4.74
N THR A 57 11.90 8.83 5.10
CA THR A 57 11.42 8.80 6.48
C THR A 57 12.17 7.73 7.27
N ASP A 58 12.58 8.05 8.51
CA ASP A 58 13.09 7.01 9.39
C ASP A 58 11.94 6.17 9.97
N LEU A 59 11.77 4.98 9.41
CA LEU A 59 10.73 4.03 9.84
C LEU A 59 11.02 3.38 11.21
N LYS A 60 12.26 3.44 11.72
CA LYS A 60 12.64 2.78 12.98
C LYS A 60 11.76 3.19 14.17
N PRO A 61 11.54 4.48 14.47
CA PRO A 61 10.66 4.86 15.57
C PRO A 61 9.22 4.39 15.37
N PHE A 62 8.67 4.44 14.15
CA PHE A 62 7.31 3.95 13.89
C PHE A 62 7.17 2.47 14.26
N PHE A 63 8.05 1.62 13.73
CA PHE A 63 8.02 0.20 14.05
C PHE A 63 8.28 -0.07 15.53
N LYS A 64 9.27 0.59 16.13
CA LYS A 64 9.57 0.40 17.56
C LYS A 64 8.33 0.65 18.42
N TYR A 65 7.60 1.74 18.19
CA TYR A 65 6.42 2.08 18.99
C TYR A 65 5.21 1.22 18.65
N ALA A 66 5.02 0.83 17.38
CA ALA A 66 3.96 -0.11 17.01
C ALA A 66 4.18 -1.49 17.66
N ASP A 67 5.43 -1.98 17.69
CA ASP A 67 5.81 -3.25 18.31
C ASP A 67 5.52 -3.29 19.84
N GLU A 68 5.25 -2.14 20.49
CA GLU A 68 4.84 -2.04 21.90
C GLU A 68 3.32 -2.28 22.11
N HIS A 69 2.55 -2.48 21.03
CA HIS A 69 1.09 -2.49 21.03
C HIS A 69 0.53 -3.64 20.17
N GLU A 70 -0.01 -4.68 20.82
CA GLU A 70 -0.60 -5.84 20.12
C GLU A 70 -1.87 -5.50 19.31
N ASP A 71 -2.49 -4.35 19.58
CA ASP A 71 -3.72 -3.86 18.96
C ASP A 71 -3.47 -2.83 17.84
N PHE A 72 -2.20 -2.62 17.42
CA PHE A 72 -1.87 -1.62 16.41
C PHE A 72 -0.76 -2.06 15.48
N GLU A 73 -0.99 -1.97 14.16
CA GLU A 73 -0.04 -2.43 13.15
C GLU A 73 0.31 -1.33 12.13
N ILE A 74 1.54 -1.36 11.63
CA ILE A 74 1.91 -0.61 10.43
C ILE A 74 1.61 -1.51 9.23
N TYR A 75 0.41 -1.40 8.65
CA TYR A 75 -0.04 -2.27 7.56
C TYR A 75 0.70 -2.02 6.25
N SER A 76 1.07 -0.77 5.99
CA SER A 76 1.81 -0.45 4.78
C SER A 76 2.76 0.73 4.93
N VAL A 77 3.78 0.71 4.08
CA VAL A 77 4.69 1.83 3.88
C VAL A 77 4.55 2.31 2.46
N PHE A 78 4.22 3.58 2.32
CA PHE A 78 3.90 4.24 1.06
C PHE A 78 5.14 4.89 0.46
N PHE A 79 5.51 4.53 -0.77
CA PHE A 79 6.64 5.09 -1.49
C PHE A 79 6.21 5.65 -2.84
N ARG A 80 6.60 6.90 -3.11
CA ARG A 80 6.38 7.54 -4.41
C ARG A 80 7.65 7.54 -5.24
N TYR A 81 7.64 6.83 -6.36
CA TYR A 81 8.69 6.88 -7.37
C TYR A 81 8.43 8.06 -8.33
N ASN A 82 9.10 9.20 -8.12
CA ASN A 82 9.05 10.30 -9.09
C ASN A 82 10.19 10.18 -10.10
N PHE A 83 9.90 10.28 -11.38
CA PHE A 83 10.89 10.08 -12.45
C PHE A 83 12.03 11.11 -12.45
N ASN A 84 11.75 12.34 -12.00
CA ASN A 84 12.72 13.45 -11.92
C ASN A 84 13.54 13.49 -10.64
N ASP A 85 13.26 12.60 -9.67
CA ASP A 85 14.07 12.54 -8.45
C ASP A 85 15.47 11.99 -8.77
N SER A 86 16.44 12.31 -7.91
CA SER A 86 17.79 11.75 -8.02
C SER A 86 17.75 10.23 -7.86
N GLU A 87 18.71 9.51 -8.44
CA GLU A 87 18.76 8.04 -8.29
C GLU A 87 18.85 7.58 -6.84
N ALA A 88 19.49 8.37 -5.97
CA ALA A 88 19.54 8.08 -4.54
C ALA A 88 18.14 8.06 -3.88
N VAL A 89 17.23 8.93 -4.33
CA VAL A 89 15.85 8.97 -3.85
C VAL A 89 14.99 7.91 -4.56
N LYS A 90 15.09 7.81 -5.89
CA LYS A 90 14.32 6.85 -6.69
C LYS A 90 14.59 5.41 -6.32
N SER A 91 15.84 5.07 -5.97
CA SER A 91 16.23 3.73 -5.51
C SER A 91 15.93 3.46 -4.03
N GLY A 92 15.35 4.43 -3.31
CA GLY A 92 15.02 4.33 -1.89
C GLY A 92 14.07 3.18 -1.54
N TRP A 93 13.30 2.67 -2.51
CA TRP A 93 12.49 1.46 -2.35
C TRP A 93 13.29 0.25 -1.85
N LYS A 94 14.58 0.11 -2.21
CA LYS A 94 15.45 -0.98 -1.70
C LYS A 94 15.62 -0.89 -0.19
N THR A 95 16.00 0.29 0.28
CA THR A 95 16.16 0.59 1.71
C THR A 95 14.87 0.38 2.47
N ILE A 96 13.72 0.71 1.85
CA ILE A 96 12.41 0.49 2.46
C ILE A 96 12.14 -1.00 2.58
N ILE A 97 12.27 -1.77 1.49
CA ILE A 97 12.06 -3.23 1.49
C ILE A 97 12.98 -3.92 2.52
N ASP A 98 14.25 -3.52 2.62
CA ASP A 98 15.17 -4.03 3.64
C ASP A 98 14.65 -3.79 5.08
N LYS A 99 13.98 -2.65 5.32
CA LYS A 99 13.36 -2.33 6.61
C LYS A 99 12.05 -3.08 6.85
N LEU A 100 11.35 -3.49 5.79
CA LEU A 100 10.11 -4.27 5.86
C LEU A 100 10.36 -5.78 6.02
N GLN A 101 11.58 -6.25 5.72
CA GLN A 101 11.93 -7.67 5.82
C GLN A 101 11.56 -8.25 7.21
N GLY A 102 10.78 -9.33 7.21
CA GLY A 102 10.33 -9.99 8.44
C GLY A 102 9.16 -9.31 9.14
N ARG A 103 8.54 -8.29 8.53
CA ARG A 103 7.34 -7.62 9.02
C ARG A 103 6.14 -7.96 8.14
N ASN A 104 4.95 -7.95 8.73
CA ASN A 104 3.69 -8.04 8.01
C ASN A 104 3.26 -6.64 7.53
N THR A 105 4.13 -6.01 6.77
CA THR A 105 3.95 -4.64 6.28
C THR A 105 4.23 -4.60 4.79
N ASP A 106 3.27 -4.11 4.02
CA ASP A 106 3.35 -4.08 2.56
C ASP A 106 4.04 -2.81 2.06
N LEU A 107 4.75 -2.89 0.94
CA LEU A 107 5.19 -1.71 0.21
C LEU A 107 4.08 -1.26 -0.74
N TRP A 108 3.49 -0.09 -0.49
CA TRP A 108 2.59 0.55 -1.45
C TRP A 108 3.39 1.50 -2.34
N ILE A 109 3.40 1.26 -3.64
CA ILE A 109 4.19 2.05 -4.60
C ILE A 109 3.30 2.87 -5.54
N ILE A 110 3.58 4.17 -5.62
CA ILE A 110 3.05 5.07 -6.64
C ILE A 110 4.15 5.37 -7.67
N PHE A 111 3.83 5.30 -8.94
CA PHE A 111 4.62 5.95 -9.99
C PHE A 111 4.10 7.35 -10.20
N GLY A 112 4.93 8.38 -10.00
CA GLY A 112 4.53 9.77 -9.99
C GLY A 112 4.10 10.33 -11.36
N ARG A 113 4.01 11.66 -11.45
CA ARG A 113 3.56 12.37 -12.65
C ARG A 113 4.38 12.03 -13.90
N PRO A 114 3.77 12.04 -15.09
CA PRO A 114 4.51 11.93 -16.33
C PRO A 114 5.52 13.07 -16.47
N VAL A 115 6.70 12.74 -17.00
CA VAL A 115 7.80 13.69 -17.29
C VAL A 115 8.32 13.41 -18.69
N GLU A 116 9.05 14.34 -19.31
CA GLU A 116 9.65 14.06 -20.61
C GLU A 116 10.50 12.77 -20.59
N GLY A 117 10.30 11.89 -21.56
CA GLY A 117 11.03 10.62 -21.67
C GLY A 117 10.53 9.47 -20.80
N PHE A 118 9.43 9.63 -20.04
CA PHE A 118 8.78 8.47 -19.41
C PHE A 118 8.16 7.54 -20.47
N THR A 119 8.20 6.23 -20.23
CA THR A 119 7.52 5.25 -21.10
C THR A 119 6.85 4.15 -20.27
N PRO A 120 5.80 3.47 -20.80
CA PRO A 120 5.21 2.30 -20.14
C PRO A 120 6.23 1.20 -19.82
N GLU A 121 7.23 0.99 -20.68
CA GLU A 121 8.28 0.00 -20.50
C GLU A 121 9.19 0.35 -19.31
N LEU A 122 9.43 1.63 -19.06
CA LEU A 122 10.16 2.08 -17.87
C LEU A 122 9.39 1.75 -16.59
N ILE A 123 8.08 2.02 -16.56
CA ILE A 123 7.22 1.72 -15.41
C ILE A 123 7.21 0.22 -15.14
N GLU A 124 6.97 -0.58 -16.19
CA GLU A 124 6.97 -2.04 -16.06
C GLU A 124 8.33 -2.57 -15.57
N ARG A 125 9.44 -2.08 -16.15
CA ARG A 125 10.79 -2.50 -15.74
C ARG A 125 11.03 -2.19 -14.26
N VAL A 126 10.74 -0.96 -13.82
CA VAL A 126 10.95 -0.56 -12.43
C VAL A 126 10.05 -1.37 -11.49
N LEU A 127 8.78 -1.61 -11.85
CA LEU A 127 7.89 -2.42 -11.02
C LEU A 127 8.38 -3.87 -10.92
N ARG A 128 8.84 -4.47 -12.03
CA ARG A 128 9.47 -5.80 -12.01
C ARG A 128 10.71 -5.84 -11.11
N ASP A 129 11.57 -4.82 -11.17
CA ASP A 129 12.77 -4.73 -10.32
C ASP A 129 12.41 -4.64 -8.83
N VAL A 130 11.40 -3.82 -8.48
CA VAL A 130 10.89 -3.67 -7.11
C VAL A 130 10.32 -4.99 -6.60
N VAL A 131 9.44 -5.62 -7.38
CA VAL A 131 8.74 -6.86 -7.02
C VAL A 131 9.70 -8.03 -6.86
N ALA A 132 10.64 -8.20 -7.80
CA ALA A 132 11.64 -9.26 -7.72
C ALA A 132 12.54 -9.10 -6.49
N TYR A 133 12.93 -7.87 -6.15
CA TYR A 133 13.72 -7.62 -4.95
C TYR A 133 12.89 -7.85 -3.67
N ALA A 134 11.64 -7.38 -3.63
CA ALA A 134 10.71 -7.61 -2.52
C ALA A 134 10.48 -9.09 -2.26
N GLU A 135 10.40 -9.90 -3.31
CA GLU A 135 10.24 -11.35 -3.22
C GLU A 135 11.42 -12.00 -2.48
N THR A 136 12.67 -11.55 -2.73
CA THR A 136 13.85 -12.05 -1.99
C THR A 136 13.78 -11.78 -0.49
N LYS A 137 12.93 -10.83 -0.06
CA LYS A 137 12.76 -10.40 1.32
C LYS A 137 11.42 -10.81 1.92
N ASN A 138 10.60 -11.55 1.18
CA ASN A 138 9.23 -11.91 1.54
C ASN A 138 8.36 -10.67 1.90
N VAL A 139 8.51 -9.61 1.11
CA VAL A 139 7.72 -8.37 1.22
C VAL A 139 6.70 -8.34 0.08
N LYS A 140 5.44 -8.07 0.39
CA LYS A 140 4.42 -7.81 -0.63
C LYS A 140 4.50 -6.39 -1.14
N VAL A 141 4.09 -6.21 -2.40
CA VAL A 141 4.07 -4.92 -3.09
C VAL A 141 2.66 -4.69 -3.62
N SER A 142 2.08 -3.55 -3.28
CA SER A 142 0.81 -3.09 -3.86
C SER A 142 1.07 -1.93 -4.80
N LEU A 143 0.69 -2.10 -6.07
CA LEU A 143 0.67 -0.98 -7.01
C LEU A 143 -0.49 -0.06 -6.65
N TYR A 144 -0.19 1.20 -6.34
CA TYR A 144 -1.15 2.19 -5.88
C TYR A 144 -1.42 3.21 -7.01
N PRO A 145 -2.59 3.17 -7.68
CA PRO A 145 -3.00 4.18 -8.64
C PRO A 145 -3.26 5.53 -7.96
N HIS A 146 -2.86 6.62 -8.62
CA HIS A 146 -3.06 7.96 -8.08
C HIS A 146 -3.44 8.93 -9.20
N HIS A 147 -4.50 9.70 -8.97
CA HIS A 147 -4.96 10.68 -9.95
C HIS A 147 -3.87 11.74 -10.25
N TYR A 148 -3.74 12.15 -11.51
CA TYR A 148 -2.65 12.97 -12.10
C TYR A 148 -1.29 12.28 -12.31
N ASP A 149 -1.15 11.02 -11.89
CA ASP A 149 0.08 10.27 -12.10
C ASP A 149 0.00 9.35 -13.33
N VAL A 150 1.06 8.60 -13.64
CA VAL A 150 1.13 7.77 -14.85
C VAL A 150 0.19 6.56 -14.84
N ILE A 151 -0.29 6.15 -13.65
CA ILE A 151 -1.32 5.13 -13.46
C ILE A 151 -2.36 5.73 -12.52
N GLN A 152 -3.55 6.01 -13.05
CA GLN A 152 -4.57 6.85 -12.40
C GLN A 152 -5.71 6.07 -11.78
N THR A 153 -5.98 4.85 -12.29
CA THR A 153 -7.10 4.01 -11.86
C THR A 153 -6.67 2.59 -11.54
N ALA A 154 -7.48 1.91 -10.75
CA ALA A 154 -7.31 0.51 -10.39
C ALA A 154 -7.32 -0.40 -11.63
N GLU A 155 -8.17 -0.13 -12.61
CA GLU A 155 -8.23 -0.92 -13.86
C GLU A 155 -6.99 -0.71 -14.75
N GLU A 156 -6.37 0.47 -14.71
CA GLU A 156 -5.07 0.68 -15.36
C GLU A 156 -3.96 -0.10 -14.65
N ALA A 157 -3.92 -0.05 -13.32
CA ALA A 157 -2.98 -0.85 -12.52
C ALA A 157 -3.20 -2.36 -12.75
N TYR A 158 -4.45 -2.80 -12.84
CA TYR A 158 -4.83 -4.19 -13.03
C TYR A 158 -4.20 -4.80 -14.28
N LYS A 159 -4.18 -4.06 -15.40
CA LYS A 159 -3.51 -4.48 -16.64
C LYS A 159 -2.04 -4.78 -16.41
N LEU A 160 -1.34 -3.92 -15.66
CA LEU A 160 0.09 -4.08 -15.40
C LEU A 160 0.37 -5.19 -14.38
N VAL A 161 -0.38 -5.22 -13.26
CA VAL A 161 -0.25 -6.27 -12.23
C VAL A 161 -0.54 -7.65 -12.82
N THR A 162 -1.57 -7.78 -13.64
CA THR A 162 -1.90 -9.03 -14.34
C THR A 162 -0.86 -9.41 -15.38
N LYS A 163 -0.26 -8.44 -16.08
CA LYS A 163 0.84 -8.70 -17.03
C LYS A 163 2.11 -9.18 -16.32
N ILE A 164 2.43 -8.62 -15.15
CA ILE A 164 3.60 -9.03 -14.38
C ILE A 164 3.36 -10.37 -13.69
N ASN A 165 2.16 -10.56 -13.13
CA ASN A 165 1.67 -11.78 -12.48
C ASN A 165 2.64 -12.38 -11.45
N ALA A 166 3.25 -11.54 -10.63
CA ALA A 166 4.10 -11.99 -9.53
C ALA A 166 3.27 -12.37 -8.30
N PRO A 167 3.68 -13.37 -7.50
CA PRO A 167 2.90 -13.86 -6.36
C PRO A 167 2.83 -12.87 -5.20
N ASN A 168 3.77 -11.93 -5.11
CA ASN A 168 3.83 -10.89 -4.08
C ASN A 168 3.42 -9.51 -4.62
N LEU A 169 2.71 -9.45 -5.75
CA LEU A 169 2.23 -8.21 -6.37
C LEU A 169 0.71 -8.19 -6.46
N ASP A 170 0.11 -7.17 -5.84
CA ASP A 170 -1.30 -6.84 -5.91
C ASP A 170 -1.49 -5.33 -6.24
N LEU A 171 -2.72 -4.84 -6.14
CA LEU A 171 -3.05 -3.41 -6.31
C LEU A 171 -3.94 -2.88 -5.20
N ALA A 172 -3.79 -1.60 -4.91
CA ALA A 172 -4.67 -0.86 -4.03
C ALA A 172 -5.77 -0.14 -4.83
N VAL A 173 -6.95 0.02 -4.24
CA VAL A 173 -8.01 0.89 -4.75
C VAL A 173 -8.18 2.08 -3.80
N HIS A 174 -8.10 3.29 -4.34
CA HIS A 174 -8.31 4.49 -3.54
C HIS A 174 -9.51 5.29 -4.06
N SER A 175 -10.58 5.29 -3.27
CA SER A 175 -11.89 5.86 -3.65
C SER A 175 -11.80 7.30 -4.17
N CYS A 176 -11.04 8.18 -3.50
CA CYS A 176 -10.89 9.57 -3.94
C CYS A 176 -10.21 9.68 -5.31
N HIS A 177 -9.27 8.80 -5.65
CA HIS A 177 -8.62 8.81 -6.97
C HIS A 177 -9.54 8.23 -8.04
N GLU A 178 -10.30 7.18 -7.73
CA GLU A 178 -11.31 6.63 -8.64
C GLU A 178 -12.40 7.67 -8.97
N ILE A 179 -12.94 8.35 -7.96
CA ILE A 179 -13.96 9.40 -8.14
C ILE A 179 -13.40 10.54 -9.00
N ARG A 180 -12.19 11.02 -8.72
CA ARG A 180 -11.55 12.09 -9.51
C ARG A 180 -11.25 11.67 -10.95
N SER A 181 -11.00 10.39 -11.19
CA SER A 181 -10.80 9.82 -12.53
C SER A 181 -12.12 9.51 -13.26
N GLY A 182 -13.29 9.87 -12.69
CA GLY A 182 -14.59 9.72 -13.34
C GLY A 182 -15.28 8.39 -13.07
N ASN A 183 -14.78 7.57 -12.15
CA ASN A 183 -15.32 6.23 -11.86
C ASN A 183 -16.29 6.20 -10.67
N GLY A 184 -16.68 7.35 -10.13
CA GLY A 184 -17.53 7.44 -8.94
C GLY A 184 -18.85 6.66 -9.06
N ASP A 185 -19.54 6.80 -10.19
CA ASP A 185 -20.85 6.17 -10.44
C ASP A 185 -20.75 4.66 -10.74
N ARG A 186 -19.53 4.13 -10.91
CA ARG A 186 -19.27 2.72 -11.26
C ARG A 186 -18.25 2.05 -10.34
N ILE A 187 -18.08 2.53 -9.12
CA ILE A 187 -17.04 2.03 -8.21
C ILE A 187 -17.20 0.54 -7.89
N GLU A 188 -18.43 0.04 -7.82
CA GLU A 188 -18.72 -1.39 -7.62
C GLU A 188 -18.21 -2.24 -8.79
N GLU A 189 -18.38 -1.77 -10.03
CA GLU A 189 -17.86 -2.43 -11.23
C GLU A 189 -16.33 -2.42 -11.23
N VAL A 190 -15.70 -1.30 -10.86
CA VAL A 190 -14.24 -1.20 -10.73
C VAL A 190 -13.71 -2.22 -9.73
N LEU A 191 -14.33 -2.33 -8.55
CA LEU A 191 -13.94 -3.30 -7.52
C LEU A 191 -14.10 -4.73 -8.01
N GLU A 192 -15.21 -5.05 -8.69
CA GLU A 192 -15.46 -6.38 -9.25
C GLU A 192 -14.43 -6.75 -10.34
N ASN A 193 -14.07 -5.79 -11.20
CA ASN A 193 -13.11 -5.99 -12.29
C ASN A 193 -11.69 -6.31 -11.81
N VAL A 194 -11.32 -5.88 -10.60
CA VAL A 194 -9.94 -6.01 -10.08
C VAL A 194 -9.82 -6.94 -8.87
N LYS A 195 -10.92 -7.57 -8.44
CA LYS A 195 -11.04 -8.27 -7.16
C LYS A 195 -10.01 -9.37 -6.92
N ASP A 196 -9.53 -10.04 -7.96
CA ASP A 196 -8.55 -11.13 -7.83
C ASP A 196 -7.13 -10.64 -7.61
N LYS A 197 -6.90 -9.32 -7.73
CA LYS A 197 -5.62 -8.66 -7.51
C LYS A 197 -5.69 -7.56 -6.44
N LEU A 198 -6.79 -7.45 -5.69
CA LEU A 198 -6.89 -6.48 -4.60
C LEU A 198 -5.94 -6.86 -3.45
N ALA A 199 -5.20 -5.87 -2.95
CA ALA A 199 -4.52 -5.95 -1.66
C ALA A 199 -5.56 -6.23 -0.56
N MET A 200 -5.27 -7.21 0.30
CA MET A 200 -6.12 -7.62 1.43
C MET A 200 -5.39 -7.45 2.74
#